data_AF-A0A2V7RP35-F1
#
_entry.id   AF-A0A2V7RP35-F1
#
_cell.length_a   1.000
_cell.length_b   1.000
_cell.length_c   1.000
_cell.angle_alpha   90.00
_cell.angle_beta   90.00
_cell.angle_gamma   90.00
#
_symmetry.space_group_name_H-M   'P 1'
#
loop_
_entity.id
_entity.type
_entity.pdbx_description
1 polymer ?
#
loop_
_entity_poly.entity_id
_entity_poly.type
_entity_poly.pdbx_seq_one_letter_code
_entity_poly.pdbx_strand_id
1 'polypeptide(L)'
;MTDWTPLAPGSSEDPAERAARENQHQVLIDLLAGYADRELPPETTSQIDAHLIGCVRCRRELAVHMAMRRRLGFEPPVAAPPALRERIRAAIAAMPAPVEIPVPEPDRFSHLRRPGALVAIAAIIVAAGIGGANLVRRTARASALAPLTAPASSVPLLRDALADYRRVVAGDLPGRARDLDAVRSAVPFPIEPLRDPSVRLIAAWPTQLGDDPAVVLAYRWDDRIVLQYVVSEQRFFQ
;
A
#
# COMPACT_ATOMS: atom_id res chain seq x y z
N MET A 1 7.34 -24.36 -54.39
CA MET A 1 8.31 -23.61 -53.56
C MET A 1 7.57 -22.45 -52.96
N THR A 2 7.14 -22.62 -51.72
CA THR A 2 6.39 -21.64 -50.93
C THR A 2 7.39 -20.65 -50.38
N ASP A 3 7.31 -19.40 -50.82
CA ASP A 3 8.11 -18.31 -50.29
C ASP A 3 7.57 -17.96 -48.90
N TRP A 4 8.32 -18.33 -47.86
CA TRP A 4 8.02 -17.99 -46.48
C TRP A 4 8.76 -16.70 -46.16
N THR A 5 8.04 -15.58 -46.12
CA THR A 5 8.57 -14.31 -45.63
C THR A 5 8.59 -14.38 -44.09
N PRO A 6 9.75 -14.23 -43.43
CA PRO A 6 9.79 -14.18 -41.98
C PRO A 6 9.09 -12.90 -41.51
N LEU A 7 8.04 -13.06 -40.71
CA LEU A 7 7.48 -11.98 -39.89
C LEU A 7 8.61 -11.42 -39.02
N ALA A 8 8.85 -10.12 -39.15
CA ALA A 8 9.88 -9.41 -38.39
C ALA A 8 9.75 -9.68 -36.88
N PRO A 9 10.87 -9.87 -36.17
CA PRO A 9 10.85 -10.08 -34.73
C PRO A 9 10.43 -8.78 -34.03
N GLY A 10 9.34 -8.86 -33.25
CA GLY A 10 9.01 -7.94 -32.15
C GLY A 10 8.96 -6.45 -32.50
N SER A 11 7.75 -5.91 -32.63
CA SER A 11 7.50 -4.47 -32.50
C SER A 11 8.11 -3.96 -31.19
N SER A 12 9.31 -3.38 -31.24
CA SER A 12 9.84 -2.58 -30.15
C SER A 12 8.93 -1.37 -30.01
N GLU A 13 8.10 -1.32 -28.97
CA GLU A 13 7.30 -0.14 -28.63
C GLU A 13 8.19 1.12 -28.74
N ASP A 14 7.65 2.17 -29.36
CA ASP A 14 8.31 3.46 -29.48
C ASP A 14 8.71 3.96 -28.07
N PRO A 15 9.99 4.31 -27.83
CA PRO A 15 10.43 4.92 -26.58
C PRO A 15 9.55 6.08 -26.11
N ALA A 16 9.03 6.89 -27.02
CA ALA A 16 8.15 8.01 -26.69
C ALA A 16 6.80 7.55 -26.12
N GLU A 17 6.18 6.53 -26.72
CA GLU A 17 4.92 5.95 -26.26
C GLU A 17 5.08 5.29 -24.88
N ARG A 18 6.21 4.62 -24.65
CA ARG A 18 6.55 4.03 -23.35
C ARG A 18 6.69 5.09 -22.27
N ALA A 19 7.39 6.19 -22.56
CA ALA A 19 7.55 7.31 -21.63
C ALA A 19 6.21 8.00 -21.32
N ALA A 20 5.35 8.17 -22.31
CA ALA A 20 4.01 8.74 -22.12
C ALA A 20 3.14 7.86 -21.20
N ARG A 21 3.16 6.54 -21.40
CA ARG A 21 2.47 5.58 -20.51
C ARG A 21 3.00 5.63 -19.09
N GLU A 22 4.31 5.73 -18.91
CA GLU A 22 4.93 5.82 -17.59
C GLU A 22 4.52 7.10 -16.87
N ASN A 23 4.54 8.24 -17.58
CA ASN A 23 4.07 9.51 -17.03
C ASN A 23 2.58 9.44 -16.63
N GLN A 24 1.75 8.80 -17.46
CA GLN A 24 0.34 8.59 -17.13
C GLN A 24 0.16 7.73 -15.87
N HIS A 25 0.97 6.69 -15.68
CA HIS A 25 0.96 5.92 -14.43
C HIS A 25 1.39 6.77 -13.23
N GLN A 26 2.39 7.64 -13.39
CA GLN A 26 2.83 8.51 -12.30
C GLN A 26 1.72 9.46 -11.84
N VAL A 27 1.05 10.12 -12.79
CA VAL A 27 -0.10 11.00 -12.50
C VAL A 27 -1.22 10.23 -11.78
N LEU A 28 -1.50 8.99 -12.22
CA LEU A 28 -2.51 8.16 -11.57
C LEU A 28 -2.11 7.81 -10.13
N ILE A 29 -0.86 7.42 -9.89
CA ILE A 29 -0.33 7.09 -8.56
C ILE A 29 -0.50 8.27 -7.60
N ASP A 30 -0.17 9.48 -8.04
CA ASP A 30 -0.31 10.69 -7.21
C ASP A 30 -1.77 10.94 -6.78
N LEU A 31 -2.75 10.51 -7.59
CA LEU A 31 -4.18 10.64 -7.29
C LEU A 31 -4.73 9.51 -6.41
N LEU A 32 -4.03 8.38 -6.24
CA LEU A 32 -4.57 7.20 -5.55
C LEU A 32 -4.84 7.43 -4.06
N ALA A 33 -4.12 8.35 -3.41
CA ALA A 33 -4.41 8.73 -2.02
C ALA A 33 -5.80 9.38 -1.90
N GLY A 34 -6.07 10.41 -2.70
CA GLY A 34 -7.39 11.07 -2.73
C GLY A 34 -8.49 10.13 -3.19
N TYR A 35 -8.21 9.21 -4.12
CA TYR A 35 -9.15 8.16 -4.50
C TYR A 35 -9.46 7.24 -3.31
N ALA A 36 -8.44 6.81 -2.57
CA ALA A 36 -8.60 5.93 -1.42
C ALA A 36 -9.44 6.57 -0.30
N ASP A 37 -9.33 7.89 -0.12
CA ASP A 37 -10.08 8.66 0.88
C ASP A 37 -11.45 9.14 0.39
N ARG A 38 -11.77 8.92 -0.90
CA ARG A 38 -13.00 9.37 -1.60
C ARG A 38 -13.13 10.88 -1.72
N GLU A 39 -12.01 11.55 -1.96
CA GLU A 39 -11.93 13.01 -2.08
C GLU A 39 -11.84 13.50 -3.53
N LEU A 40 -11.83 12.59 -4.51
CA LEU A 40 -11.75 12.96 -5.92
C LEU A 40 -13.13 13.27 -6.53
N PRO A 41 -13.18 14.14 -7.56
CA PRO A 41 -14.37 14.34 -8.38
C PRO A 41 -14.86 13.02 -9.01
N PRO A 42 -16.18 12.89 -9.28
CA PRO A 42 -16.75 11.66 -9.83
C PRO A 42 -16.19 11.32 -11.22
N GLU A 43 -15.84 12.33 -12.03
CA GLU A 43 -15.22 12.16 -13.34
C GLU A 43 -13.84 11.50 -13.22
N THR A 44 -13.00 12.02 -12.30
CA THR A 44 -11.65 11.48 -12.05
C THR A 44 -11.73 10.07 -11.45
N THR A 45 -12.67 9.85 -10.54
CA THR A 45 -12.93 8.53 -9.94
C THR A 45 -13.26 7.50 -11.03
N SER A 46 -14.14 7.84 -11.97
CA SER A 46 -14.53 6.95 -13.07
C SER A 46 -13.36 6.60 -14.00
N GLN A 47 -12.46 7.56 -14.26
CA GLN A 47 -11.26 7.32 -15.07
C GLN A 47 -10.28 6.38 -14.37
N ILE A 48 -10.07 6.57 -13.06
CA ILE A 48 -9.24 5.69 -12.24
C ILE A 48 -9.85 4.28 -12.19
N ASP A 49 -11.16 4.15 -11.96
CA ASP A 49 -11.86 2.87 -11.96
C ASP A 49 -11.62 2.09 -13.26
N ALA A 50 -11.77 2.75 -14.41
CA ALA A 50 -11.52 2.14 -15.72
C ALA A 50 -10.06 1.66 -15.86
N HIS A 51 -9.10 2.48 -15.42
CA HIS A 51 -7.67 2.11 -15.47
C HIS A 51 -7.35 0.92 -14.55
N LEU A 52 -7.92 0.90 -13.35
CA LEU A 52 -7.70 -0.15 -12.35
C LEU A 52 -8.23 -1.51 -12.80
N ILE A 53 -9.11 -1.61 -13.80
CA ILE A 53 -9.50 -2.90 -14.40
C ILE A 53 -8.29 -3.55 -15.09
N GLY A 54 -7.50 -2.75 -15.83
CA GLY A 54 -6.40 -3.25 -16.65
C GLY A 54 -5.03 -3.27 -15.96
N CYS A 55 -4.79 -2.38 -14.99
CA CYS A 55 -3.43 -2.14 -14.50
C CYS A 55 -3.13 -2.80 -13.14
N VAL A 56 -2.29 -3.84 -13.15
CA VAL A 56 -1.83 -4.51 -11.91
C VAL A 56 -1.00 -3.57 -11.03
N ARG A 57 -0.17 -2.70 -11.63
CA ARG A 57 0.70 -1.76 -10.89
C ARG A 57 -0.12 -0.79 -10.05
N CYS A 58 -1.03 -0.04 -10.66
CA CYS A 58 -1.87 0.93 -9.95
C CYS A 58 -2.79 0.25 -8.92
N ARG A 59 -3.24 -0.99 -9.15
CA ARG A 59 -3.96 -1.77 -8.13
C ARG A 59 -3.11 -2.10 -6.90
N ARG A 60 -1.80 -2.36 -7.07
CA ARG A 60 -0.87 -2.61 -5.94
C ARG A 60 -0.67 -1.34 -5.14
N GLU A 61 -0.43 -0.21 -5.81
CA GLU A 61 -0.28 1.09 -5.14
C GLU A 61 -1.54 1.48 -4.37
N LEU A 62 -2.72 1.30 -4.96
CA LEU A 62 -3.99 1.54 -4.26
C LEU A 62 -4.14 0.66 -3.02
N ALA A 63 -3.68 -0.59 -3.07
CA ALA A 63 -3.72 -1.48 -1.91
C ALA A 63 -2.86 -0.96 -0.75
N VAL A 64 -1.73 -0.29 -1.04
CA VAL A 64 -0.88 0.38 -0.04
C VAL A 64 -1.64 1.53 0.63
N HIS A 65 -2.23 2.44 -0.15
CA HIS A 65 -3.04 3.54 0.39
C HIS A 65 -4.21 3.03 1.26
N MET A 66 -4.94 2.01 0.79
CA MET A 66 -6.03 1.40 1.55
C MET A 66 -5.55 0.74 2.85
N ALA A 67 -4.36 0.15 2.85
CA ALA A 67 -3.78 -0.43 4.06
C ALA A 67 -3.36 0.65 5.07
N MET A 68 -2.75 1.74 4.60
CA MET A 68 -2.41 2.89 5.42
C MET A 68 -3.66 3.50 6.06
N ARG A 69 -4.71 3.76 5.25
CA ARG A 69 -6.00 4.26 5.73
C ARG A 69 -6.60 3.37 6.82
N ARG A 70 -6.58 2.05 6.63
CA ARG A 70 -7.05 1.10 7.66
C ARG A 70 -6.26 1.22 8.95
N ARG A 71 -4.93 1.35 8.89
CA ARG A 71 -4.07 1.49 10.08
C ARG A 71 -4.38 2.77 10.84
N LEU A 72 -4.49 3.90 10.14
CA LEU A 72 -4.86 5.18 10.75
C LEU A 72 -6.26 5.11 11.39
N GLY A 73 -7.18 4.31 10.84
CA GLY A 73 -8.49 4.07 11.44
C GLY A 73 -8.47 3.34 12.78
N PHE A 74 -7.37 2.68 13.16
CA PHE A 74 -7.21 2.04 14.47
C PHE A 74 -6.57 2.95 15.52
N GLU A 75 -6.08 4.13 15.13
CA GLU A 75 -5.53 5.07 16.10
C GLU A 75 -6.62 5.55 17.06
N PRO A 76 -6.34 5.62 18.38
CA PRO A 76 -7.31 6.06 19.36
C PRO A 76 -7.82 7.46 18.99
N PRO A 77 -9.14 7.64 18.78
CA PRO A 77 -9.65 8.97 18.49
C PRO A 77 -9.42 9.88 19.69
N VAL A 78 -9.05 11.13 19.42
CA VAL A 78 -8.96 12.14 20.47
C VAL A 78 -10.35 12.33 21.07
N ALA A 79 -10.44 12.22 22.41
CA ALA A 79 -11.71 12.39 23.10
C ALA A 79 -12.29 13.78 22.84
N ALA A 80 -13.43 13.84 22.15
CA ALA A 80 -14.12 15.09 21.89
C ALA A 80 -14.61 15.73 23.21
N PRO A 81 -14.43 17.06 23.41
CA PRO A 81 -14.95 17.75 24.59
C PRO A 81 -16.46 17.56 24.74
N PRO A 82 -16.99 17.39 25.96
CA PRO A 82 -18.42 17.18 26.19
C PRO A 82 -19.26 18.37 25.67
N ALA A 83 -18.75 19.60 25.78
CA ALA A 83 -19.40 20.78 25.24
C ALA A 83 -19.61 20.73 23.71
N LEU A 84 -18.68 20.13 22.96
CA LEU A 84 -18.82 19.95 21.51
C LEU A 84 -19.93 18.94 21.20
N ARG A 85 -19.99 17.84 21.96
CA ARG A 85 -21.03 16.82 21.81
C ARG A 85 -22.43 17.39 22.04
N GLU A 86 -22.61 18.19 23.08
CA GLU A 86 -23.90 18.82 23.36
C GLU A 86 -24.29 19.86 22.29
N ARG A 87 -23.32 20.65 21.79
CA ARG A 87 -23.57 21.57 20.67
C ARG A 87 -24.03 20.84 19.40
N ILE A 88 -23.41 19.71 19.06
CA ILE A 88 -23.82 18.90 17.91
C ILE A 88 -25.22 18.33 18.13
N ARG A 89 -25.52 17.79 19.32
CA ARG A 89 -26.85 17.25 19.64
C ARG A 89 -27.94 18.32 19.56
N ALA A 90 -27.67 19.52 20.10
CA ALA A 90 -28.58 20.65 20.01
C ALA A 90 -28.78 21.10 18.55
N ALA A 91 -27.71 21.14 17.75
CA ALA A 91 -27.80 21.47 16.32
C ALA A 91 -28.66 20.46 15.56
N ILE A 92 -28.47 19.15 15.79
CA ILE A 92 -29.29 18.09 15.16
C ILE A 92 -30.75 18.21 15.60
N ALA A 93 -31.03 18.45 16.88
CA ALA A 93 -32.39 18.60 17.38
C ALA A 93 -33.10 19.86 16.83
N ALA A 94 -32.33 20.90 16.52
CA ALA A 94 -32.83 22.12 15.89
C ALA A 94 -32.98 22.02 14.37
N MET A 95 -32.46 20.96 13.73
CA MET A 95 -32.67 20.76 12.30
C MET A 95 -34.15 20.40 12.06
N PRO A 96 -34.83 21.08 11.12
CA PRO A 96 -36.19 20.73 10.75
C PRO A 96 -36.24 19.28 10.26
N ALA A 97 -37.34 18.59 10.57
CA ALA A 97 -37.55 17.21 10.14
C ALA A 97 -37.37 17.11 8.62
N PRO A 98 -36.67 16.08 8.11
CA PRO A 98 -36.55 15.86 6.68
C PRO A 98 -37.94 15.82 6.06
N VAL A 99 -38.19 16.65 5.05
CA VAL A 99 -39.41 16.57 4.25
C VAL A 99 -39.38 15.23 3.54
N GLU A 100 -40.29 14.33 3.90
CA GLU A 100 -40.49 13.09 3.15
C GLU A 100 -40.91 13.46 1.73
N ILE A 101 -40.00 13.30 0.78
CA ILE A 101 -40.31 13.43 -0.64
C ILE A 101 -40.99 12.12 -1.02
N PRO A 102 -42.30 12.10 -1.37
CA PRO A 102 -42.95 10.89 -1.82
C PRO A 102 -42.24 10.40 -3.07
N VAL A 103 -41.58 9.24 -2.96
CA VAL A 103 -41.01 8.55 -4.12
C VAL A 103 -42.19 7.93 -4.87
N PRO A 104 -42.44 8.29 -6.15
CA PRO A 104 -43.50 7.66 -6.92
C PRO A 104 -43.22 6.17 -7.02
N GLU A 105 -44.12 5.34 -6.50
CA GLU A 105 -44.04 3.90 -6.67
C GLU A 105 -44.15 3.58 -8.17
N PRO A 106 -43.14 2.91 -8.77
CA PRO A 106 -43.23 2.56 -10.16
C PRO A 106 -44.30 1.47 -10.33
N ASP A 107 -45.32 1.76 -11.14
CA ASP A 107 -46.39 0.82 -11.50
C ASP A 107 -45.83 -0.32 -12.36
N ARG A 108 -45.19 -1.30 -11.71
CA ARG A 108 -44.41 -2.37 -12.34
C ARG A 108 -45.23 -3.62 -12.68
N PHE A 109 -46.54 -3.63 -12.46
CA PHE A 109 -47.34 -4.87 -12.47
C PHE A 109 -48.44 -4.97 -13.53
N SER A 110 -48.52 -4.07 -14.52
CA SER A 110 -49.52 -4.20 -15.61
C SER A 110 -49.10 -5.20 -16.71
N HIS A 111 -47.80 -5.41 -16.93
CA HIS A 111 -47.29 -6.26 -18.02
C HIS A 111 -47.07 -7.73 -17.66
N LEU A 112 -47.11 -8.10 -16.36
CA LEU A 112 -46.85 -9.45 -15.88
C LEU A 112 -48.05 -10.42 -16.06
N ARG A 113 -49.17 -9.96 -16.64
CA ARG A 113 -50.36 -10.77 -16.94
C ARG A 113 -50.31 -11.48 -18.30
N ARG A 114 -49.16 -11.52 -18.98
CA ARG A 114 -49.00 -12.29 -20.22
C ARG A 114 -48.44 -13.69 -19.90
N PRO A 115 -49.12 -14.78 -20.28
CA PRO A 115 -48.74 -16.15 -19.88
C PRO A 115 -47.39 -16.65 -20.43
N GLY A 116 -46.67 -15.85 -21.23
CA GLY A 116 -45.31 -16.15 -21.70
C GLY A 116 -44.17 -15.53 -20.87
N ALA A 117 -44.45 -14.60 -19.94
CA ALA A 117 -43.39 -13.86 -19.23
C ALA A 117 -42.66 -14.69 -18.17
N LEU A 118 -43.33 -15.68 -17.56
CA LEU A 118 -42.74 -16.51 -16.50
C LEU A 118 -41.65 -17.45 -17.01
N VAL A 119 -41.75 -17.93 -18.26
CA VAL A 119 -40.74 -18.82 -18.88
C VAL A 119 -39.46 -18.05 -19.20
N ALA A 120 -39.56 -16.80 -19.65
CA ALA A 120 -38.41 -15.95 -19.95
C ALA A 120 -37.63 -15.55 -18.68
N ILE A 121 -38.33 -15.29 -17.57
CA ILE A 121 -37.69 -14.94 -16.29
C ILE A 121 -36.92 -16.12 -15.72
N ALA A 122 -37.46 -17.35 -15.79
CA ALA A 122 -36.77 -18.54 -15.33
C ALA A 122 -35.46 -18.81 -16.10
N ALA A 123 -35.46 -18.60 -17.43
CA ALA A 123 -34.26 -18.75 -18.25
C ALA A 123 -33.18 -17.70 -17.93
N ILE A 124 -33.58 -16.45 -17.66
CA ILE A 124 -32.65 -15.38 -17.27
C ILE A 124 -32.05 -15.62 -15.88
N ILE A 125 -32.83 -16.12 -14.92
CA ILE A 125 -32.34 -16.42 -13.56
C ILE A 125 -31.30 -17.55 -13.60
N VAL A 126 -31.52 -18.59 -14.41
CA VAL A 126 -30.56 -19.71 -14.55
C VAL A 126 -29.29 -19.27 -15.26
N ALA A 127 -29.40 -18.48 -16.35
CA ALA A 127 -28.24 -17.94 -17.05
C ALA A 127 -27.43 -16.95 -16.19
N ALA A 128 -28.10 -16.09 -15.42
CA ALA A 128 -27.46 -15.17 -14.48
C ALA A 128 -26.83 -15.91 -13.28
N GLY A 129 -27.45 -16.99 -12.80
CA GLY A 129 -26.89 -17.82 -11.72
C GLY A 129 -25.61 -18.56 -12.12
N ILE A 130 -25.58 -19.14 -13.33
CA ILE A 130 -24.41 -19.87 -13.84
C ILE A 130 -23.29 -18.91 -14.28
N GLY A 131 -23.63 -17.76 -14.87
CA GLY A 131 -22.68 -16.71 -15.25
C GLY A 131 -22.08 -15.97 -14.04
N GLY A 132 -22.90 -15.64 -13.05
CA GLY A 132 -22.47 -15.00 -11.80
C GLY A 132 -21.56 -15.89 -10.96
N ALA A 133 -21.86 -17.19 -10.85
CA ALA A 133 -21.03 -18.12 -10.10
C ALA A 133 -19.64 -18.33 -10.72
N ASN A 134 -19.51 -18.29 -12.05
CA ASN A 134 -18.22 -18.39 -12.75
C ASN A 134 -17.41 -17.09 -12.68
N LEU A 135 -18.05 -15.92 -12.74
CA LEU A 135 -17.38 -14.63 -12.61
C LEU A 135 -16.88 -14.42 -11.17
N VAL A 136 -17.70 -14.78 -10.16
CA VAL A 136 -17.30 -14.73 -8.75
C VAL A 136 -16.19 -15.75 -8.45
N ARG A 137 -16.17 -16.94 -9.06
CA ARG A 137 -15.04 -17.88 -8.90
C ARG A 137 -13.76 -17.40 -9.58
N ARG A 138 -13.83 -16.60 -10.65
CA ARG A 138 -12.64 -15.98 -11.28
C ARG A 138 -12.13 -14.76 -10.53
N THR A 139 -12.99 -13.96 -9.92
CA THR A 139 -12.59 -12.84 -9.04
C THR A 139 -12.26 -13.26 -7.61
N ALA A 140 -12.71 -14.46 -7.18
CA ALA A 140 -12.33 -15.10 -5.92
C ALA A 140 -11.07 -16.00 -6.02
N ARG A 141 -10.43 -16.09 -7.19
CA ARG A 141 -8.97 -15.91 -7.22
C ARG A 141 -8.69 -14.42 -7.03
N ALA A 142 -9.22 -13.90 -5.92
CA ALA A 142 -8.65 -12.79 -5.25
C ALA A 142 -7.18 -13.18 -5.17
N SER A 143 -6.34 -12.39 -5.81
CA SER A 143 -4.99 -12.17 -5.34
C SER A 143 -5.09 -12.35 -3.84
N ALA A 144 -4.48 -13.42 -3.32
CA ALA A 144 -4.26 -13.51 -1.91
C ALA A 144 -3.61 -12.17 -1.60
N LEU A 145 -4.41 -11.26 -1.02
CA LEU A 145 -3.92 -10.10 -0.33
C LEU A 145 -3.14 -10.77 0.78
N ALA A 146 -1.88 -11.10 0.46
CA ALA A 146 -0.92 -11.48 1.46
C ALA A 146 -1.09 -10.38 2.50
N PRO A 147 -1.55 -10.72 3.71
CA PRO A 147 -1.73 -9.71 4.71
C PRO A 147 -0.41 -8.96 4.76
N LEU A 148 -0.44 -7.63 4.70
CA LEU A 148 0.75 -6.77 4.87
C LEU A 148 1.37 -6.93 6.28
N THR A 149 0.99 -7.97 7.02
CA THR A 149 1.93 -8.77 7.81
C THR A 149 2.87 -9.56 6.89
N ALA A 150 3.50 -8.91 5.91
CA ALA A 150 4.77 -9.42 5.46
C ALA A 150 5.66 -9.26 6.72
N PRO A 151 6.04 -10.36 7.41
CA PRO A 151 6.83 -10.23 8.62
C PRO A 151 8.06 -9.38 8.27
N ALA A 152 8.63 -8.59 9.18
CA ALA A 152 9.82 -7.78 8.89
C ALA A 152 10.94 -8.58 8.17
N SER A 153 10.95 -9.90 8.35
CA SER A 153 11.75 -10.86 7.59
C SER A 153 11.42 -11.04 6.10
N SER A 154 10.42 -10.39 5.52
CA SER A 154 10.08 -10.47 4.09
C SER A 154 10.87 -9.47 3.26
N VAL A 155 11.39 -8.41 3.88
CA VAL A 155 12.33 -7.47 3.27
C VAL A 155 13.74 -7.99 3.56
N PRO A 156 14.55 -8.37 2.55
CA PRO A 156 15.87 -8.98 2.76
C PRO A 156 16.76 -8.16 3.69
N LEU A 157 16.86 -6.84 3.44
CA LEU A 157 17.65 -5.93 4.27
C LEU A 157 17.25 -5.97 5.75
N LEU A 158 15.94 -5.91 6.01
CA LEU A 158 15.41 -5.89 7.38
C LEU A 158 15.51 -7.26 8.06
N ARG A 159 15.39 -8.36 7.29
CA ARG A 159 15.65 -9.72 7.78
C ARG A 159 17.08 -9.83 8.31
N ASP A 160 18.04 -9.39 7.53
CA ASP A 160 19.46 -9.53 7.84
C ASP A 160 19.83 -8.62 9.01
N ALA A 161 19.31 -7.38 9.03
CA ALA A 161 19.50 -6.46 10.16
C ALA A 161 18.90 -7.02 11.46
N LEU A 162 17.71 -7.64 11.41
CA LEU A 162 17.10 -8.27 12.58
C LEU A 162 17.87 -9.52 13.04
N ALA A 163 18.45 -10.29 12.12
CA ALA A 163 19.29 -11.44 12.46
C ALA A 163 20.59 -11.00 13.15
N ASP A 164 21.24 -9.95 12.62
CA ASP A 164 22.41 -9.33 13.24
C ASP A 164 22.07 -8.76 14.63
N TYR A 165 20.97 -8.00 14.74
CA TYR A 165 20.49 -7.44 16.00
C TYR A 165 20.29 -8.53 17.06
N ARG A 166 19.61 -9.62 16.72
CA ARG A 166 19.34 -10.73 17.66
C ARG A 166 20.63 -11.40 18.11
N ARG A 167 21.58 -11.59 17.20
CA ARG A 167 22.91 -12.14 17.53
C ARG A 167 23.66 -11.22 18.50
N VAL A 168 23.64 -9.91 18.25
CA VAL A 168 24.35 -8.90 19.05
C VAL A 168 23.72 -8.74 20.43
N VAL A 169 22.40 -8.68 20.53
CA VAL A 169 21.69 -8.55 21.82
C VAL A 169 21.80 -9.81 22.67
N ALA A 170 21.93 -10.99 22.05
CA ALA A 170 22.16 -12.24 22.76
C ALA A 170 23.60 -12.42 23.25
N GLY A 171 24.54 -11.60 22.79
CA GLY A 171 25.96 -11.66 23.13
C GLY A 171 26.51 -10.32 23.62
N ASP A 172 27.83 -10.21 23.64
CA ASP A 172 28.50 -8.94 23.87
C ASP A 172 28.49 -8.07 22.61
N LEU A 173 28.38 -6.75 22.79
CA LEU A 173 28.54 -5.80 21.69
C LEU A 173 29.90 -6.01 20.99
N PRO A 174 29.93 -6.24 19.67
CA PRO A 174 31.16 -6.48 18.93
C PRO A 174 32.08 -5.27 19.04
N GLY A 175 33.29 -5.52 19.52
CA GLY A 175 34.35 -4.52 19.61
C GLY A 175 33.99 -3.36 20.56
N ARG A 176 34.77 -3.19 21.63
CA ARG A 176 34.82 -1.90 22.36
C ARG A 176 35.48 -0.78 21.51
N ALA A 177 35.41 -0.86 20.19
CA ALA A 177 35.93 0.12 19.27
C ALA A 177 34.99 1.32 19.26
N ARG A 178 35.28 2.26 20.16
CA ARG A 178 34.82 3.66 20.05
C ARG A 178 35.49 4.40 18.90
N ASP A 179 36.36 3.71 18.15
CA ASP A 179 37.13 4.27 17.06
C ASP A 179 36.26 4.38 15.80
N LEU A 180 35.45 5.44 15.79
CA LEU A 180 34.64 5.83 14.65
C LEU A 180 35.48 6.05 13.40
N ASP A 181 36.74 6.48 13.54
CA ASP A 181 37.59 6.80 12.40
C ASP A 181 38.10 5.53 11.72
N ALA A 182 38.40 4.48 12.50
CA ALA A 182 38.65 3.15 11.94
C ALA A 182 37.41 2.59 11.21
N VAL A 183 36.22 2.77 11.77
CA VAL A 183 34.97 2.30 11.13
C VAL A 183 34.66 3.09 9.85
N ARG A 184 34.84 4.42 9.85
CA ARG A 184 34.70 5.27 8.67
C ARG A 184 35.66 4.88 7.56
N SER A 185 36.88 4.48 7.92
CA SER A 185 37.89 4.04 6.94
C SER A 185 37.60 2.65 6.37
N ALA A 186 36.73 1.86 7.02
CA ALA A 186 36.41 0.50 6.63
C ALA A 186 35.24 0.37 5.64
N VAL A 187 34.51 1.46 5.36
CA VAL A 187 33.32 1.41 4.50
C VAL A 187 33.33 2.51 3.41
N PRO A 188 32.69 2.26 2.25
CA PRO A 188 32.74 3.17 1.10
C PRO A 188 31.67 4.29 1.16
N PHE A 189 31.09 4.58 2.32
CA PHE A 189 30.01 5.55 2.49
C PHE A 189 30.18 6.38 3.77
N PRO A 190 29.65 7.62 3.81
CA PRO A 190 29.79 8.48 4.98
C PRO A 190 29.03 7.95 6.19
N ILE A 191 29.61 8.14 7.38
CA ILE A 191 29.00 7.78 8.65
C ILE A 191 28.98 9.01 9.56
N GLU A 192 27.78 9.49 9.87
CA GLU A 192 27.56 10.58 10.81
C GLU A 192 26.80 10.06 12.04
N PRO A 193 27.43 10.03 13.23
CA PRO A 193 26.77 9.64 14.46
C PRO A 193 25.69 10.66 14.88
N LEU A 194 24.66 10.19 15.57
CA LEU A 194 23.67 11.07 16.18
C LEU A 194 24.34 11.98 17.22
N ARG A 195 24.12 13.29 17.08
CA ARG A 195 24.62 14.32 17.99
C ARG A 195 23.45 14.90 18.79
N ASP A 196 23.16 14.30 19.93
CA ASP A 196 22.13 14.78 20.86
C ASP A 196 22.60 14.58 22.32
N PRO A 197 22.32 15.51 23.25
CA PRO A 197 22.74 15.36 24.66
C PRO A 197 22.17 14.11 25.36
N SER A 198 21.03 13.61 24.92
CA SER A 198 20.36 12.43 25.49
C SER A 198 20.90 11.10 24.96
N VAL A 199 21.67 11.12 23.86
CA VAL A 199 22.21 9.90 23.24
C VAL A 199 23.73 9.86 23.36
N ARG A 200 24.25 8.73 23.81
CA ARG A 200 25.69 8.48 23.93
C ARG A 200 26.08 7.32 23.06
N LEU A 201 26.93 7.53 22.05
CA LEU A 201 27.54 6.43 21.31
C LEU A 201 28.40 5.58 22.26
N ILE A 202 28.14 4.28 22.29
CA ILE A 202 28.84 3.32 23.16
C ILE A 202 29.72 2.34 22.37
N ALA A 203 29.38 2.04 21.11
CA ALA A 203 30.18 1.19 20.21
C ALA A 203 29.82 1.45 18.74
N ALA A 204 30.76 1.14 17.85
CA ALA A 204 30.54 1.12 16.40
C ALA A 204 31.34 -0.02 15.77
N TRP A 205 30.75 -0.74 14.82
CA TRP A 205 31.45 -1.81 14.09
C TRP A 205 30.91 -1.99 12.67
N PRO A 206 31.76 -2.42 11.72
CA PRO A 206 31.30 -2.85 10.42
C PRO A 206 30.59 -4.21 10.52
N THR A 207 29.54 -4.39 9.74
CA THR A 207 28.83 -5.66 9.56
C THR A 207 28.51 -5.86 8.07
N GLN A 208 27.88 -6.96 7.73
CA GLN A 208 27.40 -7.24 6.38
C GLN A 208 25.90 -7.58 6.44
N LEU A 209 25.12 -6.97 5.55
CA LEU A 209 23.68 -7.24 5.39
C LEU A 209 23.46 -7.88 4.01
N GLY A 210 23.48 -9.21 3.97
CA GLY A 210 23.63 -9.96 2.73
C GLY A 210 25.07 -9.83 2.22
N ASP A 211 25.25 -9.48 0.95
CA ASP A 211 26.57 -9.29 0.33
C ASP A 211 27.10 -7.84 0.43
N ASP A 212 26.36 -6.94 1.06
CA ASP A 212 26.71 -5.53 1.11
C ASP A 212 27.27 -5.09 2.47
N PRO A 213 28.29 -4.20 2.47
CA PRO A 213 28.84 -3.64 3.69
C PRO A 213 27.83 -2.73 4.38
N ALA A 214 27.75 -2.85 5.70
CA ALA A 214 26.93 -2.02 6.56
C ALA A 214 27.73 -1.62 7.82
N VAL A 215 27.26 -0.61 8.54
CA VAL A 215 27.81 -0.23 9.84
C VAL A 215 26.71 -0.22 10.87
N VAL A 216 27.02 -0.71 12.07
CA VAL A 216 26.15 -0.57 13.22
C VAL A 216 26.72 0.47 14.18
N LEU A 217 25.90 1.45 14.54
CA LEU A 217 26.19 2.42 15.58
C LEU A 217 25.31 2.11 16.78
N ALA A 218 25.93 1.80 17.91
CA ALA A 218 25.24 1.48 19.16
C ALA A 218 25.25 2.70 20.08
N TYR A 219 24.06 3.14 20.46
CA TYR A 219 23.84 4.25 21.36
C TYR A 219 23.21 3.78 22.66
N ARG A 220 23.55 4.46 23.75
CA ARG A 220 22.77 4.45 24.99
C ARG A 220 21.89 5.70 25.00
N TRP A 221 20.59 5.48 25.13
CA TRP A 221 19.58 6.50 25.28
C TRP A 221 18.75 6.16 26.52
N ASP A 222 18.90 6.96 27.58
CA ASP A 222 18.44 6.64 28.93
C ASP A 222 18.89 5.22 29.36
N ASP A 223 17.94 4.35 29.73
CA ASP A 223 18.16 2.94 30.11
C ASP A 223 18.04 1.96 28.92
N ARG A 224 18.07 2.46 27.68
CA ARG A 224 17.89 1.65 26.46
C ARG A 224 19.12 1.69 25.58
N ILE A 225 19.36 0.58 24.88
CA ILE A 225 20.35 0.48 23.81
C ILE A 225 19.63 0.59 22.47
N VAL A 226 20.08 1.52 21.65
CA VAL A 226 19.57 1.73 20.29
C VAL A 226 20.67 1.33 19.31
N LEU A 227 20.35 0.43 18.38
CA LEU A 227 21.25 0.02 17.30
C LEU A 227 20.77 0.65 15.99
N GLN A 228 21.61 1.49 15.39
CA GLN A 228 21.37 2.11 14.09
C GLN A 228 22.19 1.38 13.03
N TYR A 229 21.51 0.84 12.02
CA TYR A 229 22.14 0.23 10.86
C TYR A 229 22.27 1.27 9.74
N VAL A 230 23.50 1.54 9.32
CA VAL A 230 23.84 2.46 8.23
C VAL A 230 24.27 1.63 7.02
N VAL A 231 23.64 1.90 5.88
CA VAL A 231 23.88 1.23 4.60
C VAL A 231 24.08 2.27 3.51
N SER A 232 24.63 1.86 2.36
CA SER A 232 24.77 2.74 1.21
C SER A 232 23.40 3.15 0.64
N GLU A 233 23.28 4.38 0.13
CA GLU A 233 22.02 4.88 -0.47
C GLU A 233 21.55 4.00 -1.65
N GLN A 234 22.50 3.43 -2.39
CA GLN A 234 22.21 2.53 -3.52
C GLN A 234 21.38 1.30 -3.13
N ARG A 235 21.43 0.88 -1.87
CA ARG A 235 20.67 -0.26 -1.32
C ARG A 235 19.24 0.08 -0.91
N PHE A 236 18.91 1.36 -0.70
CA PHE A 236 17.56 1.75 -0.25
C PHE A 236 16.54 1.80 -1.40
N PHE A 237 17.02 1.92 -2.64
CA PHE A 237 16.20 2.09 -3.85
C PHE A 237 16.19 0.85 -4.79
N GLN A 238 16.71 -0.30 -4.34
CA GLN A 238 16.60 -1.60 -5.03
C GLN A 238 15.46 -2.42 -4.46
#